data_AF-A0A183JTK3-F1
#
_entry.id   AF-A0A183JTK3-F1
#
_cell.length_a   1.000
_cell.length_b   1.000
_cell.length_c   1.000
_cell.angle_alpha   90.00
_cell.angle_beta   90.00
_cell.angle_gamma   90.00
#
_symmetry.space_group_name_H-M   'P 1'
#
loop_
_entity.id
_entity.type
_entity.pdbx_description
1 polymer ?
#
loop_
_entity_poly.entity_id
_entity_poly.type
_entity_poly.pdbx_seq_one_letter_code
_entity_poly.pdbx_strand_id
1 'polypeptide(L)'
;MGASKSEYVRSAPSNSFIHVDDFNSVKQLADYLYYLDNNKTAYNEYFNWHNHGTVDFNTFTDCRLCMLAHEIDNLERPYWYKDVNQWRENSCENRKFPII
;
A
#
# COMPACT_ATOMS: atom_id res chain seq x y z
N MET A 1 -6.63 13.58 6.00
CA MET A 1 -7.15 12.21 6.27
C MET A 1 -6.18 11.23 5.64
N GLY A 2 -5.86 10.11 6.30
CA GLY A 2 -4.82 9.18 5.82
C GLY A 2 -3.41 9.61 6.23
N ALA A 3 -2.40 9.01 5.58
CA ALA A 3 -1.01 9.40 5.75
C ALA A 3 -0.76 10.81 5.19
N SER A 4 0.42 11.41 5.45
CA SER A 4 0.73 12.70 4.85
C SER A 4 0.94 12.57 3.33
N LYS A 5 0.67 13.65 2.58
CA LYS A 5 0.89 13.68 1.12
C LYS A 5 2.30 13.20 0.72
N SER A 6 3.32 13.55 1.51
CA SER A 6 4.70 13.12 1.27
C SER A 6 4.89 11.60 1.31
N GLU A 7 4.16 10.89 2.16
CA GLU A 7 4.22 9.43 2.26
C GLU A 7 3.67 8.78 0.98
N TYR A 8 2.58 9.34 0.45
CA TYR A 8 2.00 8.89 -0.82
C TYR A 8 2.92 9.20 -2.00
N VAL A 9 3.50 10.40 -2.07
CA VAL A 9 4.48 10.76 -3.11
C VAL A 9 5.70 9.82 -3.10
N ARG A 10 6.16 9.40 -1.92
CA ARG A 10 7.30 8.48 -1.79
C ARG A 10 6.97 7.06 -2.25
N SER A 11 5.72 6.61 -2.10
CA SER A 11 5.37 5.20 -2.17
C SER A 11 4.48 4.83 -3.35
N ALA A 12 3.73 5.78 -3.92
CA ALA A 12 2.80 5.57 -5.02
C ALA A 12 3.34 6.19 -6.32
N PRO A 13 2.97 5.65 -7.49
CA PRO A 13 3.31 6.27 -8.77
C PRO A 13 2.82 7.72 -8.85
N SER A 14 3.55 8.56 -9.58
CA SER A 14 3.11 9.94 -9.84
C SER A 14 1.72 9.98 -10.46
N ASN A 15 0.87 10.90 -9.99
CA ASN A 15 -0.51 11.09 -10.43
C ASN A 15 -1.45 9.88 -10.19
N SER A 16 -1.10 8.95 -9.31
CA SER A 16 -1.92 7.75 -9.01
C SER A 16 -2.91 7.92 -7.85
N PHE A 17 -2.91 9.07 -7.18
CA PHE A 17 -3.77 9.33 -6.05
C PHE A 17 -4.28 10.77 -6.02
N ILE A 18 -5.40 10.97 -5.35
CA ILE A 18 -6.00 12.27 -5.07
C ILE A 18 -5.89 12.49 -3.56
N HIS A 19 -5.10 13.48 -3.13
CA HIS A 19 -4.95 13.78 -1.71
C HIS A 19 -5.98 14.79 -1.25
N VAL A 20 -6.59 14.57 -0.07
CA VAL A 20 -7.65 15.45 0.43
C VAL A 20 -7.15 16.88 0.71
N ASP A 21 -5.89 17.03 1.11
CA ASP A 21 -5.26 18.33 1.38
C ASP A 21 -4.92 19.12 0.10
N ASP A 22 -5.16 18.55 -1.09
CA ASP A 22 -5.02 19.28 -2.36
C ASP A 22 -6.23 20.18 -2.66
N PHE A 23 -7.27 20.09 -1.83
CA PHE A 23 -8.51 20.85 -1.97
C PHE A 23 -8.74 21.72 -0.74
N ASN A 24 -9.25 22.93 -0.95
CA ASN A 24 -9.51 23.86 0.16
C ASN A 24 -10.72 23.45 1.01
N SER A 25 -11.53 22.51 0.51
CA SER A 25 -12.68 21.96 1.24
C SER A 25 -13.08 20.59 0.73
N VAL A 26 -13.78 19.82 1.56
CA VAL A 26 -14.38 18.53 1.18
C VAL A 26 -15.39 18.70 0.03
N LYS A 27 -16.07 19.85 -0.05
CA LYS A 27 -16.97 20.15 -1.18
C LYS A 27 -16.22 20.23 -2.50
N GLN A 28 -15.07 20.91 -2.55
CA GLN A 28 -14.26 20.98 -3.78
C GLN A 28 -13.75 19.59 -4.21
N LEU A 29 -13.35 18.75 -3.26
CA LEU A 29 -13.00 17.37 -3.55
C LEU A 29 -14.19 16.60 -4.14
N ALA A 30 -15.37 16.70 -3.52
CA ALA A 30 -16.57 16.04 -4.02
C ALA A 30 -16.95 16.52 -5.43
N ASP A 31 -16.92 17.83 -5.67
CA ASP A 31 -17.19 18.43 -6.98
C ASP A 31 -16.18 17.93 -8.04
N TYR A 32 -14.90 17.76 -7.69
CA TYR A 32 -13.89 17.17 -8.57
C TYR A 32 -14.15 15.69 -8.87
N LEU A 33 -14.55 14.90 -7.88
CA LEU A 33 -14.91 13.50 -8.09
C LEU A 33 -16.15 13.36 -8.99
N TYR A 34 -17.16 14.23 -8.83
CA TYR A 34 -18.30 14.30 -9.74
C TYR A 34 -17.91 14.67 -11.17
N TYR A 35 -16.96 15.60 -11.34
CA TYR A 35 -16.42 15.94 -12.65
C TYR A 35 -15.76 14.73 -13.33
N LEU A 36 -14.93 13.98 -12.61
CA LEU A 36 -14.30 12.77 -13.14
C LEU A 36 -15.34 11.73 -13.55
N ASP A 37 -16.35 11.47 -12.70
CA ASP A 37 -17.41 10.49 -12.98
C ASP A 37 -18.23 10.84 -14.24
N ASN A 38 -18.51 12.13 -14.46
CA ASN A 38 -19.34 12.59 -15.57
C ASN A 38 -18.55 12.87 -16.86
N ASN A 39 -17.22 12.89 -16.81
CA ASN A 39 -16.36 13.16 -17.96
C ASN A 39 -15.44 11.97 -18.26
N LYS A 40 -15.87 11.13 -19.20
CA LYS A 40 -15.12 9.93 -19.63
C LYS A 40 -13.68 10.24 -20.06
N THR A 41 -13.44 11.37 -20.73
CA THR A 41 -12.09 11.75 -21.17
C THR A 41 -11.21 12.05 -19.96
N ALA A 42 -11.68 12.91 -19.05
CA ALA A 42 -10.94 13.26 -17.84
C ALA A 42 -10.73 12.05 -16.91
N TYR A 43 -11.72 11.17 -16.81
CA TYR A 43 -11.61 9.91 -16.07
C TYR A 43 -10.47 9.04 -16.62
N ASN A 44 -10.45 8.82 -17.93
CA ASN A 44 -9.42 8.01 -18.58
C ASN A 44 -8.04 8.67 -18.45
N GLU A 45 -7.97 10.01 -18.57
CA GLU A 45 -6.73 10.75 -18.37
C GLU A 45 -6.18 10.60 -16.95
N TYR A 46 -7.05 10.65 -15.93
CA TYR A 46 -6.64 10.40 -14.54
C TYR A 46 -6.01 9.01 -14.39
N PHE A 47 -6.57 7.97 -15.01
CA PHE A 47 -6.04 6.60 -14.92
C PHE A 47 -4.83 6.31 -15.82
N ASN A 48 -4.28 7.30 -16.53
CA ASN A 48 -3.09 7.10 -17.36
C ASN A 48 -1.85 6.62 -16.59
N TRP A 49 -1.77 6.85 -15.27
CA TRP A 49 -0.68 6.35 -14.44
C TRP A 49 -0.56 4.81 -14.47
N HIS A 50 -1.64 4.07 -14.77
CA HIS A 50 -1.59 2.61 -14.96
C HIS A 50 -0.65 2.19 -16.09
N ASN A 51 -0.39 3.07 -17.06
CA ASN A 51 0.51 2.78 -18.18
C ASN A 51 1.99 2.99 -17.82
N HIS A 52 2.29 3.55 -16.66
CA HIS A 52 3.65 3.96 -16.28
C HIS A 52 4.36 2.94 -15.36
N GLY A 53 3.84 1.73 -15.22
CA GLY A 53 4.49 0.66 -14.47
C GLY A 53 3.81 -0.69 -14.65
N THR A 54 4.57 -1.77 -14.45
CA THR A 54 4.04 -3.12 -14.34
C THR A 54 3.95 -3.48 -12.86
N VAL A 55 2.77 -3.90 -12.40
CA VAL A 55 2.67 -4.58 -11.11
C VAL A 55 3.36 -5.93 -11.28
N ASP A 56 4.52 -6.09 -10.65
CA ASP A 56 5.23 -7.37 -10.67
C ASP A 56 4.45 -8.37 -9.81
N PHE A 57 3.61 -9.17 -10.46
CA PHE A 57 2.91 -10.30 -9.83
C PHE A 57 3.84 -11.50 -9.58
N ASN A 58 5.15 -11.38 -9.84
CA ASN A 58 6.15 -12.37 -9.44
C ASN A 58 6.41 -12.37 -7.93
N THR A 59 5.36 -12.14 -7.16
CA THR A 59 5.29 -12.64 -5.82
C THR A 59 5.13 -14.14 -5.97
N PHE A 60 6.21 -14.90 -5.79
CA PHE A 60 6.19 -16.34 -5.49
C PHE A 60 5.40 -16.60 -4.19
N THR A 61 4.24 -15.99 -3.99
CA THR A 61 3.44 -16.01 -2.78
C THR A 61 3.06 -17.44 -2.46
N ASP A 62 2.71 -18.21 -3.50
CA ASP A 62 2.40 -19.63 -3.35
C ASP A 62 3.64 -20.40 -2.87
N CYS A 63 4.81 -20.22 -3.49
CA CYS A 63 6.04 -20.88 -3.04
C CYS A 63 6.47 -20.41 -1.64
N ARG A 64 6.35 -19.11 -1.33
CA ARG A 64 6.68 -18.53 -0.01
C ARG A 64 5.73 -19.02 1.07
N LEU A 65 4.44 -19.18 0.75
CA LEU A 65 3.45 -19.73 1.65
C LEU A 65 3.69 -21.23 1.87
N CYS A 66 3.99 -21.99 0.81
CA CYS A 66 4.38 -23.40 0.93
C CYS A 66 5.66 -23.56 1.77
N MET A 67 6.69 -22.74 1.53
CA MET A 67 7.91 -22.74 2.35
C MET A 67 7.61 -22.40 3.80
N LEU A 68 6.80 -21.35 4.05
CA LEU A 68 6.37 -21.01 5.40
C LEU A 68 5.63 -22.17 6.07
N ALA A 69 4.71 -22.82 5.37
CA ALA A 69 3.94 -23.94 5.91
C ALA A 69 4.83 -25.15 6.27
N HIS A 70 5.91 -25.37 5.52
CA HIS A 70 6.89 -26.42 5.82
C HIS A 70 7.88 -26.03 6.91
N GLU A 71 8.11 -24.74 7.15
CA GLU A 71 9.04 -24.22 8.15
C GLU A 71 8.35 -23.77 9.45
N ILE A 72 7.01 -23.72 9.49
CA ILE A 72 6.25 -23.15 10.60
C ILE A 72 6.50 -23.88 11.93
N ASP A 73 6.75 -25.18 11.87
CA ASP A 73 7.07 -26.00 13.04
C ASP A 73 8.50 -25.76 13.55
N ASN A 74 9.38 -25.23 12.71
CA ASN A 74 10.77 -24.86 13.03
C ASN A 74 10.89 -23.39 13.50
N LEU A 75 9.89 -22.55 13.22
CA LEU A 75 9.86 -21.19 13.73
C LEU A 75 9.78 -21.23 15.26
N GLU A 76 10.66 -20.47 15.92
CA GLU A 76 10.74 -20.39 17.39
C GLU A 76 9.46 -19.82 18.01
N ARG A 77 8.45 -20.68 18.21
CA ARG A 77 7.21 -20.49 18.97
C ARG A 77 6.32 -19.31 18.53
N PRO A 78 4.98 -19.42 18.70
CA PRO A 78 4.12 -18.26 18.57
C PRO A 78 4.48 -17.22 19.66
N TYR A 79 4.99 -16.06 19.26
CA TYR A 79 5.22 -14.91 20.13
C TYR A 79 4.01 -13.98 20.09
N TRP A 80 3.49 -13.60 21.25
CA TRP A 80 2.39 -12.64 21.37
C TRP A 80 2.90 -11.30 21.91
N TYR A 81 2.49 -10.22 21.25
CA TYR A 81 2.74 -8.87 21.73
C TYR A 81 1.64 -8.45 22.69
N LYS A 82 2.02 -7.97 23.88
CA LYS A 82 1.06 -7.43 24.85
C LYS A 82 0.61 -6.01 24.49
N ASP A 83 1.44 -5.28 23.76
CA ASP A 83 1.18 -3.93 23.26
C ASP A 83 1.29 -3.92 21.72
N VAL A 84 0.22 -3.47 21.06
CA VAL A 84 0.16 -3.39 19.60
C VAL A 84 1.12 -2.32 19.04
N ASN A 85 1.43 -1.28 19.82
CA ASN A 85 2.38 -0.25 19.40
C ASN A 85 3.80 -0.79 19.40
N GLN A 86 4.17 -1.59 20.41
CA GLN A 86 5.44 -2.30 20.44
C GLN A 86 5.60 -3.25 19.25
N TRP A 87 4.54 -3.97 18.87
CA TRP A 87 4.53 -4.74 17.62
C TRP A 87 4.79 -3.84 16.43
N ARG A 88 4.00 -2.77 16.25
CA ARG A 88 4.10 -1.89 15.08
C ARG A 88 5.50 -1.28 14.92
N GLU A 89 6.11 -0.86 16.03
CA GLU A 89 7.40 -0.18 16.05
C GLU A 89 8.56 -1.16 15.86
N ASN A 90 8.48 -2.35 16.47
CA ASN A 90 9.61 -3.29 16.51
C ASN A 90 9.48 -4.45 15.50
N SER A 91 8.37 -4.58 14.77
CA SER A 91 8.10 -5.70 13.84
C SER A 91 9.14 -5.88 12.73
N CYS A 92 9.86 -4.81 12.41
CA CYS A 92 10.91 -4.80 11.40
C CYS A 92 12.31 -4.89 12.03
N GLU A 93 12.44 -4.70 13.34
CA GLU A 93 13.71 -4.79 14.03
C GLU A 93 14.16 -6.25 14.14
N ASN A 94 15.41 -6.51 13.75
CA ASN A 94 16.03 -7.83 13.82
C ASN A 94 15.25 -8.94 13.10
N ARG A 95 14.38 -8.59 12.15
CA ARG A 95 13.64 -9.56 11.35
C ARG A 95 14.63 -10.33 10.47
N LYS A 96 15.12 -11.44 10.99
CA LYS A 96 15.86 -12.42 10.21
C LYS A 96 14.83 -13.13 9.36
N PHE A 97 14.70 -12.70 8.11
CA PHE A 97 14.12 -13.60 7.12
C PHE A 97 14.95 -14.88 7.15
N PRO A 98 14.32 -16.07 7.18
CA PRO A 98 15.07 -17.30 7.01
C PRO A 98 15.93 -17.13 5.75
N ILE A 99 17.25 -17.17 5.93
CA ILE A 99 18.19 -17.13 4.83
C ILE A 99 18.10 -18.52 4.20
N ILE A 100 17.58 -18.58 2.98
CA ILE A 100 17.61 -19.77 2.13
C ILE A 100 18.96 -19.82 1.44
#